data_AF-A0A1C3KEZ6-F1
#
_entry.id   AF-A0A1C3KEZ6-F1
#
_cell.length_a   1.000
_cell.length_b   1.000
_cell.length_c   1.000
_cell.angle_alpha   90.00
_cell.angle_beta   90.00
_cell.angle_gamma   90.00
#
_symmetry.space_group_name_H-M   'P 1'
#
loop_
_entity.id
_entity.type
_entity.pdbx_description
1 polymer ?
#
loop_
_entity_poly.entity_id
_entity_poly.type
_entity_poly.pdbx_seq_one_letter_code
_entity_poly.pdbx_strand_id
1 'polypeptide(L)'
;MFHILFFLLFSLSAIMKALTTHNRAICHRDYSHNCAEGWSKSSISDECVSPPSYRGPCPRFLQIEHETKKKKLLEEQCNIFWPSLVQCKKNYSHQCPNNWVPEDDTNCRPLATYEGTCLLSHDFSNMTDEQKEIWSNKCATAWPCKEKCKKDYSKLCPQEWTKNSDGTCSAPIKYSGPCLPRASLHTLDKDMKESFEKLCKLDFPCLKECKIDNQDLNGPCLKRAYQKIFQKVQL
;
A
#
# COMPACT_ATOMS: atom_id res chain seq x y z
N MET A 1 27.57 42.25 -10.81
CA MET A 1 27.56 40.91 -10.16
C MET A 1 26.22 40.50 -9.52
N PHE A 2 25.20 41.36 -9.44
CA PHE A 2 23.90 41.01 -8.83
C PHE A 2 22.86 40.39 -9.79
N HIS A 3 22.96 40.62 -11.10
CA HIS A 3 22.00 40.06 -12.07
C HIS A 3 22.18 38.55 -12.33
N ILE A 4 23.39 38.01 -12.17
CA ILE A 4 23.68 36.59 -12.43
C ILE A 4 23.11 35.69 -11.31
N LEU A 5 23.10 36.16 -10.06
CA LEU A 5 22.50 35.42 -8.93
C LEU A 5 20.97 35.30 -9.05
N PHE A 6 20.29 36.27 -9.66
CA PHE A 6 18.84 36.26 -9.79
C PHE A 6 18.36 35.22 -10.83
N PHE A 7 19.10 35.04 -11.93
CA PHE A 7 18.82 34.00 -12.92
C PHE A 7 19.05 32.58 -12.37
N LEU A 8 20.00 32.39 -11.46
CA LEU A 8 20.25 31.10 -10.80
C LEU A 8 19.16 30.72 -9.78
N LEU A 9 18.54 31.71 -9.13
CA LEU A 9 17.41 31.45 -8.21
C LEU A 9 16.11 31.11 -8.97
N PHE A 10 15.89 31.72 -10.14
CA PHE A 10 14.74 31.37 -10.99
C PHE A 10 14.85 29.96 -11.59
N SER A 11 16.06 29.51 -11.95
CA SER A 11 16.28 28.16 -12.48
C SER A 11 16.15 27.06 -11.42
N LEU A 12 16.61 27.30 -10.18
CA LEU A 12 16.42 26.36 -9.06
C LEU A 12 14.93 26.14 -8.69
N SER A 13 14.08 27.17 -8.81
CA SER A 13 12.64 27.02 -8.56
C SER A 13 11.93 26.18 -9.64
N ALA A 14 12.38 26.26 -10.89
CA ALA A 14 11.86 25.44 -11.99
C ALA A 14 12.28 23.97 -11.85
N ILE A 15 13.50 23.71 -11.36
CA ILE A 15 14.02 22.35 -11.13
C ILE A 15 13.34 21.67 -9.93
N MET A 16 13.07 22.39 -8.83
CA MET A 16 12.27 21.84 -7.70
C MET A 16 10.80 21.56 -8.08
N LYS A 17 10.20 22.37 -8.96
CA LYS A 17 8.87 22.10 -9.50
C LYS A 17 8.86 20.89 -10.44
N ALA A 18 9.92 20.69 -11.23
CA ALA A 18 10.08 19.53 -12.10
C ALA A 18 10.29 18.22 -11.31
N LEU A 19 11.02 18.26 -10.20
CA LEU A 19 11.25 17.08 -9.34
C LEU A 19 10.00 16.64 -8.57
N THR A 20 9.03 17.53 -8.33
CA THR A 20 7.75 17.18 -7.70
C THR A 20 6.69 16.71 -8.70
N THR A 21 6.74 17.15 -9.96
CA THR A 21 5.87 16.64 -11.04
C THR A 21 6.30 15.28 -11.59
N HIS A 22 7.61 15.00 -11.64
CA HIS A 22 8.10 13.74 -12.22
C HIS A 22 7.79 12.50 -11.36
N ASN A 23 7.54 12.67 -10.06
CA ASN A 23 7.21 11.56 -9.16
C ASN A 23 5.72 11.16 -9.19
N ARG A 24 4.85 12.00 -9.79
CA ARG A 24 3.40 11.74 -9.89
C ARG A 24 2.99 10.98 -11.15
N ALA A 25 3.87 10.90 -12.15
CA ALA A 25 3.59 10.30 -13.47
C ALA A 25 4.00 8.82 -13.59
N ILE A 26 4.61 8.22 -12.55
CA ILE A 26 5.14 6.84 -12.59
C ILE A 26 4.35 5.95 -11.63
N CYS A 27 3.02 5.90 -11.78
CA CYS A 27 2.23 4.91 -11.05
C CYS A 27 1.01 4.51 -11.87
N HIS A 28 0.65 3.23 -11.80
CA HIS A 28 -0.57 2.75 -12.40
C HIS A 28 -1.77 3.34 -11.64
N ARG A 29 -2.71 3.95 -12.36
CA ARG A 29 -3.89 4.59 -11.79
C ARG A 29 -4.91 3.55 -11.33
N ASP A 30 -5.54 3.80 -10.20
CA ASP A 30 -6.65 3.01 -9.67
C ASP A 30 -7.98 3.61 -10.09
N TYR A 31 -8.41 3.24 -11.31
CA TYR A 31 -9.70 3.67 -11.86
C TYR A 31 -10.92 3.03 -11.18
N SER A 32 -10.73 2.15 -10.17
CA SER A 32 -11.86 1.65 -9.36
C SER A 32 -12.43 2.75 -8.46
N HIS A 33 -11.64 3.79 -8.14
CA HIS A 33 -12.12 4.92 -7.34
C HIS A 33 -13.15 5.74 -8.10
N ASN A 34 -14.20 6.16 -7.38
CA ASN A 34 -15.29 6.96 -7.95
C ASN A 34 -14.82 8.37 -8.33
N CYS A 35 -14.00 9.00 -7.49
CA CYS A 35 -13.46 10.34 -7.72
C CYS A 35 -11.95 10.33 -7.90
N ALA A 36 -11.44 11.34 -8.62
CA ALA A 36 -10.02 11.59 -8.76
C ALA A 36 -9.36 11.92 -7.40
N GLU A 37 -8.05 11.78 -7.33
CA GLU A 37 -7.24 12.08 -6.15
C GLU A 37 -7.45 13.53 -5.69
N GLY A 38 -7.79 13.69 -4.41
CA GLY A 38 -8.08 15.01 -3.81
C GLY A 38 -9.47 15.56 -4.14
N TRP A 39 -10.27 14.87 -4.96
CA TRP A 39 -11.69 15.18 -5.16
C TRP A 39 -12.54 14.33 -4.23
N SER A 40 -13.61 14.92 -3.70
CA SER A 40 -14.48 14.28 -2.71
C SER A 40 -15.86 14.01 -3.28
N LYS A 41 -16.47 12.87 -2.94
CA LYS A 41 -17.87 12.61 -3.29
C LYS A 41 -18.80 13.61 -2.59
N SER A 42 -19.75 14.18 -3.32
CA SER A 42 -20.81 15.04 -2.80
C SER A 42 -21.72 14.24 -1.85
N SER A 43 -22.21 14.90 -0.80
CA SER A 43 -23.14 14.29 0.17
C SER A 43 -24.60 14.33 -0.30
N ILE A 44 -24.90 15.12 -1.33
CA ILE A 44 -26.26 15.40 -1.80
C ILE A 44 -26.49 14.82 -3.21
N SER A 45 -25.43 14.76 -4.02
CA SER A 45 -25.44 14.24 -5.38
C SER A 45 -24.37 13.15 -5.54
N ASP A 46 -24.50 12.30 -6.55
CA ASP A 46 -23.50 11.27 -6.88
C ASP A 46 -22.28 11.85 -7.64
N GLU A 47 -22.01 13.16 -7.48
CA GLU A 47 -20.96 13.91 -8.15
C GLU A 47 -19.66 13.97 -7.35
N CYS A 48 -18.56 14.17 -8.05
CA CYS A 48 -17.26 14.48 -7.47
C CYS A 48 -17.06 15.99 -7.38
N VAL A 49 -16.63 16.46 -6.21
CA VAL A 49 -16.40 17.87 -5.89
C VAL A 49 -14.90 18.14 -5.84
N SER A 50 -14.45 19.15 -6.60
CA SER A 50 -13.05 19.56 -6.66
C SER A 50 -12.58 20.24 -5.37
N PRO A 51 -11.29 20.16 -5.02
CA PRO A 51 -10.73 20.92 -3.91
C PRO A 51 -10.68 22.41 -4.25
N PRO A 52 -10.72 23.33 -3.26
CA PRO A 52 -10.59 24.78 -3.50
C PRO A 52 -9.30 25.19 -4.21
N SER A 53 -8.27 24.34 -4.19
CA SER A 53 -6.99 24.52 -4.85
C SER A 53 -6.99 24.14 -6.34
N TYR A 54 -8.04 23.49 -6.83
CA TYR A 54 -8.11 23.09 -8.24
C TYR A 54 -8.16 24.34 -9.15
N ARG A 55 -7.35 24.31 -10.20
CA ARG A 55 -7.22 25.38 -11.20
C ARG A 55 -7.27 24.82 -12.63
N GLY A 56 -7.73 23.58 -12.78
CA GLY A 56 -7.85 22.96 -14.09
C GLY A 56 -9.10 23.43 -14.85
N PRO A 57 -9.28 22.96 -16.08
CA PRO A 57 -10.29 23.46 -17.01
C PRO A 57 -11.71 22.96 -16.72
N CYS A 58 -11.90 21.99 -15.81
CA CYS A 58 -13.19 21.38 -15.55
C CYS A 58 -13.97 22.07 -14.41
N PRO A 59 -15.30 21.95 -14.36
CA PRO A 59 -16.11 22.54 -13.29
C PRO A 59 -15.85 21.92 -11.92
N ARG A 60 -16.34 22.60 -10.87
CA ARG A 60 -16.21 22.14 -9.48
C ARG A 60 -16.95 20.84 -9.20
N PHE A 61 -18.08 20.62 -9.86
CA PHE A 61 -18.90 19.42 -9.72
C PHE A 61 -18.81 18.64 -11.03
N LEU A 62 -18.41 17.37 -10.94
CA LEU A 62 -18.29 16.48 -12.09
C LEU A 62 -19.05 15.20 -11.83
N GLN A 63 -19.90 14.82 -12.77
CA GLN A 63 -20.38 13.45 -12.87
C GLN A 63 -19.32 12.61 -13.58
N ILE A 64 -18.71 11.69 -12.85
CA ILE A 64 -17.66 10.81 -13.35
C ILE A 64 -18.27 9.46 -13.66
N GLU A 65 -18.16 9.04 -14.91
CA GLU A 65 -18.60 7.71 -15.34
C GLU A 65 -17.65 6.61 -14.86
N HIS A 66 -18.18 5.40 -14.65
CA HIS A 66 -17.40 4.27 -14.12
C HIS A 66 -16.42 3.65 -15.13
N GLU A 67 -16.61 3.89 -16.43
CA GLU A 67 -15.79 3.28 -17.48
C GLU A 67 -14.35 3.82 -17.48
N THR A 68 -13.37 2.91 -17.39
CA THR A 68 -11.94 3.24 -17.36
C THR A 68 -11.48 4.12 -18.53
N LYS A 69 -12.01 3.90 -19.74
CA LYS A 69 -11.67 4.70 -20.92
C LYS A 69 -12.08 6.16 -20.76
N LYS A 70 -13.26 6.41 -20.20
CA LYS A 70 -13.78 7.76 -19.95
C LYS A 70 -13.02 8.45 -18.83
N LYS A 71 -12.66 7.71 -17.78
CA LYS A 71 -11.81 8.22 -16.70
C LYS A 71 -10.42 8.63 -17.20
N LYS A 72 -9.79 7.82 -18.07
CA LYS A 72 -8.52 8.17 -18.75
C LYS A 72 -8.63 9.47 -19.54
N LEU A 73 -9.68 9.61 -20.35
CA LEU A 73 -9.93 10.85 -21.11
C LEU A 73 -10.12 12.05 -20.17
N LEU A 74 -10.81 11.87 -19.05
CA LEU A 74 -11.05 12.91 -18.07
C LEU A 74 -9.75 13.33 -17.33
N GLU A 75 -8.81 12.41 -17.08
CA GLU A 75 -7.48 12.77 -16.54
C GLU A 75 -6.79 13.81 -17.42
N GLU A 76 -6.73 13.53 -18.72
CA GLU A 76 -6.09 14.39 -19.71
C GLU A 76 -6.84 15.72 -19.86
N GLN A 77 -8.17 15.66 -20.03
CA GLN A 77 -8.98 16.85 -20.26
C GLN A 77 -9.04 17.77 -19.04
N CYS A 78 -9.15 17.22 -17.84
CA CYS A 78 -9.30 18.00 -16.61
C CYS A 78 -7.98 18.24 -15.88
N ASN A 79 -6.86 17.67 -16.33
CA ASN A 79 -5.59 17.66 -15.60
C ASN A 79 -5.80 17.22 -14.14
N ILE A 80 -6.50 16.09 -13.99
CA ILE A 80 -6.74 15.41 -12.72
C ILE A 80 -6.12 14.02 -12.80
N PHE A 81 -5.94 13.37 -11.65
CA PHE A 81 -5.32 12.06 -11.59
C PHE A 81 -6.15 11.18 -10.68
N TRP A 82 -6.36 9.92 -11.04
CA TRP A 82 -6.91 8.95 -10.11
C TRP A 82 -5.83 8.56 -9.09
N PRO A 83 -6.26 8.14 -7.88
CA PRO A 83 -5.35 7.59 -6.90
C PRO A 83 -4.48 6.53 -7.57
N SER A 84 -3.21 6.47 -7.19
CA SER A 84 -2.39 5.35 -7.61
C SER A 84 -2.97 4.04 -7.07
N LEU A 85 -2.88 2.94 -7.83
CA LEU A 85 -3.02 1.61 -7.27
C LEU A 85 -2.05 1.55 -6.09
N VAL A 86 -2.63 1.43 -4.91
CA VAL A 86 -1.97 1.66 -3.62
C VAL A 86 -0.52 1.17 -3.66
N GLN A 87 0.41 2.05 -3.27
CA GLN A 87 1.76 1.67 -2.83
C GLN A 87 1.62 0.85 -1.53
N CYS A 88 1.04 -0.34 -1.65
CA CYS A 88 0.99 -1.34 -0.62
C CYS A 88 2.26 -2.19 -0.73
N LYS A 89 2.71 -2.71 0.39
CA LYS A 89 3.74 -3.74 0.39
C LYS A 89 3.19 -4.95 -0.37
N LYS A 90 3.78 -5.24 -1.52
CA LYS A 90 3.38 -6.36 -2.37
C LYS A 90 3.69 -7.69 -1.67
N ASN A 91 2.86 -8.68 -1.94
CA ASN A 91 3.04 -10.04 -1.48
C ASN A 91 3.72 -10.87 -2.58
N TYR A 92 5.03 -10.73 -2.75
CA TYR A 92 5.81 -11.49 -3.74
C TYR A 92 5.93 -13.00 -3.43
N SER A 93 5.47 -13.43 -2.24
CA SER A 93 5.29 -14.84 -1.91
C SER A 93 4.06 -15.44 -2.61
N HIS A 94 3.16 -14.62 -3.14
CA HIS A 94 2.09 -15.10 -4.00
C HIS A 94 2.68 -15.53 -5.36
N GLN A 95 2.24 -16.66 -5.89
CA GLN A 95 2.80 -17.25 -7.11
C GLN A 95 2.64 -16.30 -8.31
N CYS A 96 1.41 -15.89 -8.59
CA CYS A 96 1.08 -15.06 -9.75
C CYS A 96 0.72 -13.61 -9.36
N PRO A 97 0.98 -12.63 -10.25
CA PRO A 97 0.49 -11.28 -10.10
C PRO A 97 -1.03 -11.17 -10.30
N ASN A 98 -1.61 -10.01 -10.02
CA ASN A 98 -3.03 -9.75 -10.26
C ASN A 98 -3.38 -9.93 -11.75
N ASN A 99 -4.59 -10.42 -12.02
CA ASN A 99 -5.07 -10.75 -13.37
C ASN A 99 -4.27 -11.85 -14.10
N TRP A 100 -3.45 -12.60 -13.35
CA TRP A 100 -2.78 -13.81 -13.81
C TRP A 100 -3.17 -14.97 -12.89
N VAL A 101 -3.21 -16.17 -13.43
CA VAL A 101 -3.57 -17.38 -12.69
C VAL A 101 -2.53 -18.47 -12.87
N PRO A 102 -2.34 -19.34 -11.86
CA PRO A 102 -1.48 -20.51 -12.01
C PRO A 102 -1.95 -21.36 -13.19
N GLU A 103 -1.02 -21.70 -14.07
CA GLU A 103 -1.21 -22.72 -15.09
C GLU A 103 -0.78 -24.09 -14.57
N ASP A 104 0.28 -24.12 -13.77
CA ASP A 104 0.80 -25.27 -13.03
C ASP A 104 1.50 -24.81 -11.72
N ASP A 105 2.36 -25.65 -11.14
CA ASP A 105 3.05 -25.38 -9.88
C ASP A 105 4.05 -24.21 -9.93
N THR A 106 4.52 -23.82 -11.12
CA THR A 106 5.51 -22.75 -11.28
C THR A 106 5.06 -21.65 -12.24
N ASN A 107 4.35 -22.01 -13.31
CA ASN A 107 3.94 -21.11 -14.37
C ASN A 107 2.63 -20.38 -14.06
N CYS A 108 2.58 -19.14 -14.52
CA CYS A 108 1.40 -18.28 -14.47
C CYS A 108 1.03 -17.84 -15.88
N ARG A 109 -0.26 -17.87 -16.21
CA ARG A 109 -0.82 -17.35 -17.48
C ARG A 109 -1.76 -16.16 -17.24
N PRO A 110 -1.86 -15.21 -18.18
CA PRO A 110 -2.77 -14.08 -18.04
C PRO A 110 -4.24 -14.52 -18.16
N LEU A 111 -5.12 -13.81 -17.44
CA LEU A 111 -6.58 -13.92 -17.62
C LEU A 111 -7.03 -13.14 -18.86
N ALA A 112 -8.21 -13.49 -19.40
CA ALA A 112 -8.80 -12.77 -20.53
C ALA A 112 -9.09 -11.28 -20.23
N THR A 113 -9.20 -10.90 -18.95
CA THR A 113 -9.44 -9.52 -18.49
C THR A 113 -8.16 -8.71 -18.31
N TYR A 114 -6.99 -9.31 -18.53
CA TYR A 114 -5.72 -8.61 -18.40
C TYR A 114 -5.47 -7.69 -19.60
N GLU A 115 -5.23 -6.40 -19.32
CA GLU A 115 -5.06 -5.35 -20.34
C GLU A 115 -3.57 -5.00 -20.60
N GLY A 116 -2.63 -5.73 -20.00
CA GLY A 116 -1.19 -5.46 -20.15
C GLY A 116 -0.58 -6.11 -21.39
N THR A 117 0.72 -5.86 -21.59
CA THR A 117 1.45 -6.23 -22.83
C THR A 117 1.99 -7.66 -22.83
N CYS A 118 2.16 -8.26 -21.65
CA CYS A 118 2.75 -9.59 -21.51
C CYS A 118 1.67 -10.68 -21.64
N LEU A 119 1.61 -11.39 -22.78
CA LEU A 119 0.51 -12.33 -23.08
C LEU A 119 0.87 -13.82 -22.92
N LEU A 120 2.15 -14.13 -22.66
CA LEU A 120 2.64 -15.51 -22.59
C LEU A 120 2.77 -15.98 -21.14
N SER A 121 2.66 -17.29 -20.95
CA SER A 121 2.91 -17.94 -19.67
C SER A 121 4.34 -17.67 -19.18
N HIS A 122 4.51 -17.54 -17.87
CA HIS A 122 5.79 -17.18 -17.26
C HIS A 122 5.96 -17.80 -15.87
N ASP A 123 7.18 -18.26 -15.57
CA ASP A 123 7.60 -18.77 -14.27
C ASP A 123 8.25 -17.66 -13.43
N PHE A 124 7.71 -17.41 -12.23
CA PHE A 124 8.21 -16.42 -11.29
C PHE A 124 8.94 -17.02 -10.08
N SER A 125 9.08 -18.35 -10.00
CA SER A 125 9.65 -19.06 -8.85
C SER A 125 11.09 -18.66 -8.55
N ASN A 126 11.88 -18.40 -9.60
CA ASN A 126 13.30 -18.06 -9.50
C ASN A 126 13.59 -16.55 -9.53
N MET A 127 12.56 -15.70 -9.42
CA MET A 127 12.73 -14.24 -9.41
C MET A 127 12.81 -13.68 -7.99
N THR A 128 13.69 -12.71 -7.77
CA THR A 128 13.71 -11.89 -6.55
C THR A 128 12.51 -10.94 -6.50
N ASP A 129 12.18 -10.45 -5.31
CA ASP A 129 11.12 -9.43 -5.11
C ASP A 129 11.33 -8.20 -6.02
N GLU A 130 12.58 -7.76 -6.20
CA GLU A 130 12.93 -6.63 -7.08
C GLU A 130 12.72 -6.96 -8.56
N GLN A 131 13.09 -8.16 -9.00
CA GLN A 131 12.84 -8.62 -10.37
C GLN A 131 11.34 -8.73 -10.66
N LYS A 132 10.56 -9.24 -9.71
CA LYS A 132 9.09 -9.30 -9.81
C LYS A 132 8.48 -7.91 -9.89
N GLU A 133 9.02 -6.94 -9.16
CA GLU A 133 8.56 -5.54 -9.26
C GLU A 133 8.87 -4.90 -10.62
N ILE A 134 10.10 -5.06 -11.12
CA ILE A 134 10.48 -4.54 -12.46
C ILE A 134 9.61 -5.17 -13.54
N TRP A 135 9.40 -6.49 -13.46
CA TRP A 135 8.55 -7.21 -14.40
C TRP A 135 7.09 -6.75 -14.34
N SER A 136 6.54 -6.56 -13.14
CA SER A 136 5.19 -6.01 -12.92
C SER A 136 4.99 -4.69 -13.64
N ASN A 137 5.94 -3.77 -13.45
CA ASN A 137 5.91 -2.45 -14.06
C ASN A 137 5.97 -2.54 -15.59
N LYS A 138 6.86 -3.39 -16.13
CA LYS A 138 6.98 -3.61 -17.58
C LYS A 138 5.71 -4.19 -18.20
N CYS A 139 5.06 -5.10 -17.48
CA CYS A 139 3.87 -5.80 -17.94
C CYS A 139 2.55 -5.07 -17.58
N ALA A 140 2.61 -3.91 -16.92
CA ALA A 140 1.41 -3.21 -16.45
C ALA A 140 0.49 -4.09 -15.59
N THR A 141 1.09 -4.87 -14.69
CA THR A 141 0.39 -5.59 -13.62
C THR A 141 1.05 -5.32 -12.28
N ALA A 142 0.56 -5.92 -11.20
CA ALA A 142 1.16 -5.85 -9.88
C ALA A 142 0.89 -7.13 -9.11
N TRP A 143 1.80 -7.52 -8.21
CA TRP A 143 1.49 -8.55 -7.22
C TRP A 143 0.35 -8.10 -6.28
N PRO A 144 -0.41 -9.06 -5.71
CA PRO A 144 -1.40 -8.74 -4.70
C PRO A 144 -0.77 -8.01 -3.51
N CYS A 145 -1.53 -7.13 -2.87
CA CYS A 145 -1.08 -6.52 -1.62
C CYS A 145 -0.96 -7.58 -0.54
N LYS A 146 -0.01 -7.42 0.40
CA LYS A 146 -0.11 -8.14 1.67
C LYS A 146 -1.44 -7.76 2.34
N GLU A 147 -2.20 -8.74 2.78
CA GLU A 147 -3.48 -8.49 3.43
C GLU A 147 -3.29 -7.59 4.64
N LYS A 148 -4.16 -6.59 4.79
CA LYS A 148 -4.26 -5.78 6.01
C LYS A 148 -4.93 -6.65 7.07
N CYS A 149 -4.13 -7.48 7.72
CA CYS A 149 -4.57 -8.27 8.86
C CYS A 149 -4.83 -7.38 10.08
N LYS A 150 -5.66 -7.86 11.01
CA LYS A 150 -5.76 -7.23 12.34
C LYS A 150 -4.43 -7.44 13.08
N LYS A 151 -3.70 -6.36 13.34
CA LYS A 151 -2.38 -6.39 13.95
C LYS A 151 -2.43 -6.80 15.43
N ASP A 152 -1.43 -7.55 15.87
CA ASP A 152 -1.21 -7.97 17.25
C ASP A 152 -0.27 -7.00 17.98
N TYR A 153 -0.80 -5.86 18.42
CA TYR A 153 -0.04 -4.89 19.21
C TYR A 153 0.29 -5.36 20.65
N SER A 154 -0.17 -6.56 21.04
CA SER A 154 0.28 -7.19 22.30
C SER A 154 1.73 -7.67 22.22
N LYS A 155 2.28 -7.83 21.01
CA LYS A 155 3.70 -8.13 20.82
C LYS A 155 4.56 -6.91 21.15
N LEU A 156 5.71 -7.15 21.77
CA LEU A 156 6.64 -6.10 22.16
C LEU A 156 7.33 -5.49 20.94
N CYS A 157 7.84 -6.34 20.05
CA CYS A 157 8.60 -5.92 18.86
C CYS A 157 7.78 -6.06 17.57
N PRO A 158 8.07 -5.22 16.56
CA PRO A 158 7.58 -5.40 15.21
C PRO A 158 7.93 -6.76 14.62
N GLN A 159 7.25 -7.11 13.54
CA GLN A 159 7.57 -8.29 12.75
C GLN A 159 9.02 -8.17 12.20
N GLU A 160 9.75 -9.29 12.23
CA GLU A 160 11.17 -9.38 11.86
C GLU A 160 12.15 -8.60 12.75
N TRP A 161 11.69 -7.93 13.81
CA TRP A 161 12.56 -7.27 14.78
C TRP A 161 12.84 -8.19 15.97
N THR A 162 14.09 -8.29 16.37
CA THR A 162 14.56 -9.18 17.44
C THR A 162 14.47 -8.48 18.78
N LYS A 163 13.86 -9.12 19.78
CA LYS A 163 13.88 -8.66 21.17
C LYS A 163 15.25 -8.95 21.79
N ASN A 164 15.90 -7.93 22.30
CA ASN A 164 17.15 -8.02 23.05
C ASN A 164 16.89 -8.34 24.53
N SER A 165 17.94 -8.73 25.25
CA SER A 165 17.90 -9.05 26.69
C SER A 165 17.47 -7.85 27.56
N ASP A 166 17.80 -6.63 27.14
CA ASP A 166 17.41 -5.38 27.80
C ASP A 166 15.96 -4.94 27.50
N GLY A 167 15.21 -5.74 26.74
CA GLY A 167 13.83 -5.44 26.35
C GLY A 167 13.69 -4.47 25.17
N THR A 168 14.79 -4.03 24.56
CA THR A 168 14.76 -3.26 23.31
C THR A 168 14.54 -4.17 22.09
N CYS A 169 14.09 -3.59 20.99
CA CYS A 169 13.88 -4.28 19.72
C CYS A 169 14.92 -3.82 18.71
N SER A 170 15.61 -4.77 18.07
CA SER A 170 16.57 -4.52 16.99
C SER A 170 15.98 -4.89 15.63
N ALA A 171 16.08 -3.99 14.68
CA ALA A 171 15.68 -4.19 13.29
C ALA A 171 16.61 -5.18 12.57
N PRO A 172 16.13 -5.87 11.52
CA PRO A 172 16.98 -6.69 10.68
C PRO A 172 17.91 -5.80 9.83
N ILE A 173 19.03 -6.35 9.37
CA ILE A 173 20.06 -5.63 8.56
C ILE A 173 19.45 -4.92 7.34
N LYS A 174 18.43 -5.53 6.73
CA LYS A 174 17.73 -5.01 5.54
C LYS A 174 16.73 -3.88 5.81
N TYR A 175 16.57 -3.45 7.05
CA TYR A 175 15.60 -2.40 7.37
C TYR A 175 16.09 -1.03 6.86
N SER A 176 15.31 -0.45 5.95
CA SER A 176 15.58 0.83 5.28
C SER A 176 14.56 1.92 5.66
N GLY A 177 13.86 1.74 6.78
CA GLY A 177 12.88 2.72 7.27
C GLY A 177 13.53 3.95 7.90
N PRO A 178 12.75 5.02 8.14
CA PRO A 178 13.26 6.32 8.60
C PRO A 178 13.66 6.35 10.09
N CYS A 179 13.35 5.30 10.86
CA CYS A 179 13.66 5.23 12.30
C CYS A 179 14.98 4.51 12.58
N LEU A 180 15.49 4.64 13.81
CA LEU A 180 16.70 3.93 14.25
C LEU A 180 16.47 2.41 14.29
N PRO A 181 17.48 1.59 13.97
CA PRO A 181 17.38 0.13 13.96
C PRO A 181 17.37 -0.49 15.37
N ARG A 182 17.35 0.32 16.43
CA ARG A 182 17.15 -0.14 17.81
C ARG A 182 16.19 0.80 18.50
N ALA A 183 15.10 0.28 19.06
CA ALA A 183 14.07 1.07 19.72
C ALA A 183 13.54 0.37 20.97
N SER A 184 13.16 1.16 21.97
CA SER A 184 12.51 0.64 23.18
C SER A 184 11.01 0.87 23.08
N LEU A 185 10.22 -0.20 23.12
CA LEU A 185 8.76 -0.16 22.84
C LEU A 185 7.91 -0.63 24.04
N HIS A 186 8.54 -0.78 25.21
CA HIS A 186 7.91 -1.32 26.42
C HIS A 186 6.84 -0.40 27.00
N THR A 187 6.99 0.92 26.86
CA THR A 187 6.04 1.94 27.35
C THR A 187 4.98 2.32 26.32
N LEU A 188 5.07 1.83 25.09
CA LEU A 188 4.13 2.20 24.04
C LEU A 188 2.82 1.42 24.18
N ASP A 189 1.73 2.15 24.28
CA ASP A 189 0.39 1.59 24.15
C ASP A 189 0.07 1.23 22.69
N LYS A 190 -1.15 0.74 22.47
CA LYS A 190 -1.61 0.31 21.13
C LYS A 190 -1.55 1.45 20.10
N ASP A 191 -2.01 2.64 20.44
CA ASP A 191 -2.15 3.75 19.49
C ASP A 191 -0.76 4.38 19.20
N MET A 192 0.12 4.37 20.19
CA MET A 192 1.54 4.70 20.01
C MET A 192 2.25 3.69 19.10
N LYS A 193 1.97 2.39 19.25
CA LYS A 193 2.53 1.35 18.37
C LYS A 193 1.99 1.46 16.94
N GLU A 194 0.72 1.82 16.75
CA GLU A 194 0.14 2.12 15.43
C GLU A 194 0.85 3.32 14.77
N SER A 195 1.09 4.38 15.54
CA SER A 195 1.82 5.55 15.08
C SER A 195 3.26 5.21 14.72
N PHE A 196 3.93 4.41 15.56
CA PHE A 196 5.29 3.92 15.34
C PHE A 196 5.37 3.07 14.07
N GLU A 197 4.42 2.17 13.85
CA GLU A 197 4.31 1.34 12.64
C GLU A 197 4.28 2.18 11.36
N LYS A 198 3.41 3.20 11.34
CA LYS A 198 3.24 4.12 10.21
C LYS A 198 4.49 4.98 9.98
N LEU A 199 4.99 5.62 11.04
CA LEU A 199 6.13 6.54 10.94
C LEU A 199 7.41 5.81 10.53
N CYS A 200 7.66 4.64 11.11
CA CYS A 200 8.87 3.86 10.88
C CYS A 200 8.77 2.91 9.68
N LYS A 201 7.65 2.90 8.94
CA LYS A 201 7.43 2.05 7.75
C LYS A 201 7.77 0.58 8.01
N LEU A 202 7.31 0.07 9.16
CA LEU A 202 7.47 -1.31 9.59
C LEU A 202 6.10 -1.95 9.78
N ASP A 203 6.07 -3.23 10.13
CA ASP A 203 4.83 -3.97 10.34
C ASP A 203 4.83 -4.58 11.73
N PHE A 204 3.74 -4.45 12.49
CA PHE A 204 3.50 -5.35 13.62
C PHE A 204 2.98 -6.71 13.10
N PRO A 205 3.23 -7.82 13.83
CA PRO A 205 2.74 -9.13 13.44
C PRO A 205 1.22 -9.17 13.40
N CYS A 206 0.66 -9.96 12.51
CA CYS A 206 -0.78 -10.21 12.45
C CYS A 206 -1.25 -11.03 13.66
N LEU A 207 -2.49 -10.79 14.11
CA LEU A 207 -3.21 -11.79 14.88
C LEU A 207 -3.36 -13.03 14.01
N LYS A 208 -2.88 -14.17 14.49
CA LYS A 208 -3.16 -15.45 13.84
C LYS A 208 -4.65 -15.73 13.97
N GLU A 209 -5.34 -15.99 12.87
CA GLU A 209 -6.67 -16.60 12.93
C GLU A 209 -6.51 -17.97 13.59
N CYS A 210 -7.12 -18.13 14.76
CA CYS A 210 -7.01 -19.35 15.54
C CYS A 210 -7.89 -20.40 14.85
N LYS A 211 -7.29 -21.30 14.08
CA LYS A 211 -7.92 -22.60 13.80
C LYS A 211 -7.75 -23.43 15.07
N ILE A 212 -8.84 -23.69 15.79
CA ILE A 212 -8.83 -24.66 16.88
C ILE A 212 -8.73 -26.02 16.20
N ASP A 213 -7.53 -26.60 16.16
CA ASP A 213 -7.40 -28.04 15.98
C ASP A 213 -7.52 -28.73 17.34
N ASN A 214 -7.92 -30.01 17.32
CA ASN A 214 -8.21 -30.78 18.54
C ASN A 214 -6.95 -31.14 19.36
N GLN A 215 -5.77 -30.60 19.04
CA GLN A 215 -4.52 -30.96 19.71
C GLN A 215 -3.95 -29.88 20.63
N ASP A 216 -4.50 -28.66 20.66
CA ASP A 216 -3.98 -27.57 21.53
C ASP A 216 -4.94 -27.19 22.68
N LEU A 217 -5.32 -28.19 23.49
CA LEU A 217 -6.22 -28.04 24.65
C LEU A 217 -5.66 -27.21 25.81
N ASN A 218 -4.41 -26.74 25.74
CA ASN A 218 -3.80 -25.90 26.79
C ASN A 218 -3.05 -24.67 26.25
N GLY A 219 -3.14 -24.40 24.94
CA GLY A 219 -2.46 -23.28 24.31
C GLY A 219 -3.01 -21.90 24.69
N PRO A 220 -2.21 -20.83 24.53
CA PRO A 220 -2.64 -19.46 24.79
C PRO A 220 -3.84 -19.01 23.91
N CYS A 221 -4.13 -19.75 22.83
CA CYS A 221 -5.29 -19.57 21.97
C CYS A 221 -6.60 -20.00 22.64
N LEU A 222 -6.60 -21.14 23.35
CA LEU A 222 -7.78 -21.63 24.08
C LEU A 222 -8.17 -20.66 25.21
N LYS A 223 -7.17 -20.16 25.96
CA LYS A 223 -7.39 -19.22 27.08
C LYS A 223 -8.09 -17.92 26.63
N ARG A 224 -7.72 -17.38 25.46
CA ARG A 224 -8.36 -16.17 24.88
C ARG A 224 -9.77 -16.45 24.34
N ALA A 225 -10.05 -17.65 23.84
CA ALA A 225 -11.38 -18.06 23.40
C ALA A 225 -12.36 -18.17 24.58
N TYR A 226 -11.94 -18.83 25.68
CA TYR A 226 -12.76 -18.92 26.90
C TYR A 226 -13.05 -17.54 27.51
N GLN A 227 -12.09 -16.62 27.47
CA GLN A 227 -12.29 -15.26 28.01
C GLN A 227 -13.37 -14.46 27.24
N LYS A 228 -13.48 -14.66 25.92
CA LYS A 228 -14.56 -14.07 25.10
C LYS A 228 -15.91 -14.74 25.32
N ILE A 229 -15.93 -16.05 25.61
CA ILE A 229 -17.17 -16.79 25.90
C ILE A 229 -17.70 -16.38 27.28
N PHE A 230 -16.85 -16.28 28.29
CA PHE A 230 -17.25 -15.84 29.64
C PHE A 230 -17.85 -14.42 29.65
N GLN A 231 -17.34 -13.49 28.84
CA GLN A 231 -17.94 -12.14 28.70
C GLN A 231 -19.30 -12.14 28.00
N LYS A 232 -19.61 -13.18 27.20
CA LYS A 232 -20.91 -13.32 26.53
C LYS A 232 -21.97 -14.03 27.38
N VAL A 233 -21.57 -14.73 28.45
CA VAL A 233 -22.46 -15.49 29.34
C VAL A 233 -22.85 -14.69 30.58
N GLN A 234 -22.25 -13.52 30.82
CA GLN A 234 -22.61 -12.60 31.90
C GLN A 234 -23.46 -11.38 31.45
N LEU A 235 -24.08 -11.44 30.27
CA LEU A 235 -25.08 -10.49 29.78
C LEU A 235 -26.41 -11.19 29.50
#